data_AF-A0A7S2G5P0-F1
#
_entry.id   AF-A0A7S2G5P0-F1
#
_cell.length_a   1.000
_cell.length_b   1.000
_cell.length_c   1.000
_cell.angle_alpha   90.00
_cell.angle_beta   90.00
_cell.angle_gamma   90.00
#
_symmetry.space_group_name_H-M   'P 1'
#
loop_
_entity.id
_entity.type
_entity.pdbx_description
1 polymer ?
#
loop_
_entity_poly.entity_id
_entity_poly.type
_entity_poly.pdbx_seq_one_letter_code
_entity_poly.pdbx_strand_id
1 'polypeptide(L)'
;PPPCCGRTNNNNYRTHSRTSPRPNMTINHREALYLATVGGARALGLSGRCGSLEVGREFDALVVSVGDNGSRVDRFPTDFPEDLLQKFLHIGDDRDIAAVWVQGRKVVGK
;
A
#
# COMPACT_ATOMS: atom_id res chain seq x y z
N PRO A 1 -53.66 -0.56 50.10
CA PRO A 1 -52.89 -1.52 50.94
C PRO A 1 -52.15 -2.56 50.08
N PRO A 2 -50.81 -2.61 50.09
CA PRO A 2 -50.04 -3.66 49.43
C PRO A 2 -49.96 -4.92 50.30
N PRO A 3 -49.57 -6.06 49.71
CA PRO A 3 -48.49 -6.84 50.32
C PRO A 3 -47.37 -7.16 49.31
N CYS A 4 -46.21 -7.45 49.89
CA CYS A 4 -44.87 -7.35 49.32
C CYS A 4 -44.27 -8.70 48.86
N CYS A 5 -43.31 -8.58 47.92
CA CYS A 5 -42.11 -9.42 47.67
C CYS A 5 -42.32 -10.85 47.08
N GLY A 6 -41.70 -11.30 45.99
CA GLY A 6 -40.72 -10.70 45.07
C GLY A 6 -40.20 -11.74 44.07
N ARG A 7 -39.69 -11.30 42.92
CA ARG A 7 -38.55 -11.85 42.15
C ARG A 7 -38.33 -10.99 40.90
N THR A 8 -37.11 -10.51 40.76
CA THR A 8 -36.64 -9.60 39.70
C THR A 8 -36.63 -10.27 38.33
N ASN A 9 -36.97 -9.53 37.27
CA ASN A 9 -36.22 -9.67 36.02
C ASN A 9 -36.04 -8.30 35.37
N ASN A 10 -34.78 -7.87 35.34
CA ASN A 10 -34.30 -6.66 34.70
C ASN A 10 -34.59 -6.72 33.20
N ASN A 11 -35.56 -5.93 32.73
CA ASN A 11 -35.65 -5.55 31.32
C ASN A 11 -34.58 -4.50 31.01
N ASN A 12 -33.31 -4.92 31.06
CA ASN A 12 -32.20 -4.15 30.52
C ASN A 12 -31.94 -4.63 29.09
N TYR A 13 -32.86 -4.32 28.16
CA TYR A 13 -32.50 -4.29 26.74
C TYR A 13 -31.62 -3.07 26.52
N ARG A 14 -30.33 -3.25 26.86
CA ARG A 14 -29.27 -2.29 26.61
C ARG A 14 -29.14 -2.18 25.09
N THR A 15 -29.64 -1.10 24.51
CA THR A 15 -29.39 -0.74 23.11
C THR A 15 -27.88 -0.52 22.95
N HIS A 16 -27.15 -1.58 22.59
CA HIS A 16 -25.76 -1.47 22.16
C HIS A 16 -25.70 -1.00 20.71
N SER A 17 -26.19 0.21 20.44
CA SER A 17 -25.90 0.96 19.21
C SER A 17 -24.85 2.02 19.53
N ARG A 18 -23.66 1.57 19.93
CA ARG A 18 -22.45 2.41 19.97
C ARG A 18 -21.57 2.02 18.79
N THR A 19 -22.02 2.35 17.57
CA THR A 19 -21.16 2.26 16.39
C THR A 19 -20.12 3.35 16.49
N SER A 20 -18.94 3.01 17.03
CA SER A 20 -17.76 3.83 16.79
C SER A 20 -17.61 3.98 15.28
N PRO A 21 -17.34 5.19 14.73
CA PRO A 21 -17.03 5.33 13.32
C PRO A 21 -15.95 4.31 12.97
N ARG A 22 -16.22 3.45 11.98
CA ARG A 22 -15.21 2.51 11.49
C ARG A 22 -14.04 3.37 11.00
N PRO A 23 -12.79 3.09 11.43
CA PRO A 23 -11.66 3.82 10.88
C PRO A 23 -11.65 3.65 9.36
N ASN A 24 -11.20 4.66 8.64
CA ASN A 24 -11.05 4.56 7.19
C ASN A 24 -10.07 3.41 6.88
N MET A 25 -10.56 2.36 6.23
CA MET A 25 -9.78 1.17 5.87
C MET A 25 -9.30 1.22 4.40
N THR A 26 -9.38 2.38 3.74
CA THR A 26 -8.87 2.55 2.38
C THR A 26 -7.35 2.66 2.40
N ILE A 27 -6.72 2.07 1.38
CA ILE A 27 -5.27 2.15 1.15
C ILE A 27 -5.09 3.02 -0.10
N ASN A 28 -4.35 4.12 0.03
CA ASN A 28 -3.99 4.95 -1.11
C ASN A 28 -2.71 4.43 -1.81
N HIS A 29 -2.37 5.00 -2.97
CA HIS A 29 -1.22 4.53 -3.77
C HIS A 29 0.13 4.65 -3.04
N ARG A 30 0.32 5.66 -2.19
CA ARG A 30 1.56 5.83 -1.39
C ARG A 30 1.67 4.74 -0.33
N GLU A 31 0.56 4.45 0.35
CA GLU A 31 0.49 3.36 1.34
C GLU A 31 0.69 2.00 0.68
N ALA A 32 0.08 1.77 -0.48
CA ALA A 32 0.28 0.55 -1.26
C ALA A 32 1.75 0.37 -1.66
N LEU A 33 2.40 1.44 -2.16
CA LEU A 33 3.83 1.41 -2.51
C LEU A 33 4.70 1.15 -1.28
N TYR A 34 4.39 1.76 -0.14
CA TYR A 34 5.09 1.50 1.11
C TYR A 34 4.97 0.02 1.51
N LEU A 35 3.76 -0.53 1.51
CA LEU A 35 3.51 -1.94 1.84
C LEU A 35 4.25 -2.89 0.90
N ALA A 36 4.30 -2.57 -0.39
CA ALA A 36 5.01 -3.36 -1.41
C ALA A 36 6.55 -3.28 -1.32
N THR A 37 7.10 -2.31 -0.57
CA THR A 37 8.55 -2.06 -0.49
C THR A 37 9.06 -2.13 0.95
N VAL A 38 9.14 -1.00 1.65
CA VAL A 38 9.62 -0.90 3.04
C VAL A 38 8.78 -1.75 4.00
N GLY A 39 7.46 -1.73 3.86
CA GLY A 39 6.53 -2.51 4.67
C GLY A 39 6.75 -4.02 4.51
N GLY A 40 6.92 -4.49 3.28
CA GLY A 40 7.26 -5.88 2.98
C GLY A 40 8.62 -6.29 3.54
N ALA A 41 9.66 -5.46 3.34
CA ALA A 41 10.98 -5.70 3.93
C ALA A 41 10.91 -5.80 5.46
N ARG A 42 10.11 -4.95 6.12
CA ARG A 42 9.88 -5.02 7.56
C ARG A 42 9.16 -6.28 8.01
N ALA A 43 8.12 -6.69 7.28
CA ALA A 43 7.38 -7.91 7.59
C ALA A 43 8.27 -9.17 7.52
N LEU A 44 9.27 -9.15 6.63
CA LEU A 44 10.21 -10.27 6.42
C LEU A 44 11.51 -10.15 7.24
N GLY A 45 11.67 -9.13 8.08
CA GLY A 45 12.91 -8.91 8.85
C GLY A 45 14.12 -8.46 8.01
N LEU A 46 13.87 -7.90 6.83
CA LEU A 46 14.88 -7.42 5.87
C LEU A 46 15.05 -5.89 5.87
N SER A 47 14.47 -5.17 6.83
CA SER A 47 14.51 -3.69 6.91
C SER A 47 15.90 -3.07 6.85
N GLY A 48 16.94 -3.78 7.29
CA GLY A 48 18.32 -3.28 7.24
C GLY A 48 19.04 -3.55 5.90
N ARG A 49 18.39 -4.28 4.97
CA ARG A 49 19.01 -4.75 3.73
C ARG A 49 18.36 -4.18 2.49
N CYS A 50 17.03 -4.17 2.39
CA CYS A 50 16.33 -3.73 1.17
C CYS A 50 15.05 -2.94 1.49
N GLY A 51 14.29 -2.59 0.45
CA GLY A 51 13.00 -1.92 0.54
C GLY A 51 13.04 -0.39 0.44
N SER A 52 14.19 0.26 0.60
CA SER A 52 14.39 1.69 0.33
C SER A 52 15.74 1.96 -0.34
N LEU A 53 15.88 3.14 -0.96
CA LEU A 53 17.10 3.59 -1.66
C LEU A 53 18.05 4.37 -0.75
N GLU A 54 18.26 3.90 0.48
CA GLU A 54 19.16 4.50 1.45
C GLU A 54 20.59 3.95 1.34
N VAL A 55 21.58 4.78 1.68
CA VAL A 55 22.99 4.36 1.73
C VAL A 55 23.16 3.23 2.74
N GLY A 56 23.91 2.19 2.35
CA GLY A 56 24.15 1.00 3.18
C GLY A 56 23.17 -0.15 2.93
N ARG A 57 22.12 0.06 2.12
CA ARG A 57 21.21 -0.99 1.67
C ARG A 57 21.65 -1.59 0.33
N GLU A 58 21.18 -2.80 0.06
CA GLU A 58 21.30 -3.47 -1.23
C GLU A 58 20.50 -2.71 -2.29
N PHE A 59 21.06 -2.57 -3.49
CA PHE A 59 20.39 -1.91 -4.60
C PHE A 59 19.45 -2.89 -5.31
N ASP A 60 18.26 -3.04 -4.74
CA ASP A 60 17.11 -3.74 -5.30
C ASP A 60 16.14 -2.71 -5.89
N ALA A 61 16.11 -2.58 -7.22
CA ALA A 61 15.40 -1.48 -7.87
C ALA A 61 14.83 -1.85 -9.25
N LEU A 62 13.73 -1.18 -9.60
CA LEU A 62 13.16 -1.20 -10.94
C LEU A 62 13.45 0.14 -11.63
N VAL A 63 13.91 0.09 -12.87
CA VAL A 63 13.93 1.27 -13.75
C VAL A 63 12.64 1.22 -14.57
N VAL A 64 11.79 2.21 -14.35
CA VAL A 64 10.48 2.33 -15.00
C VAL A 64 10.54 3.41 -16.07
N SER A 65 10.11 3.08 -17.29
CA SER A 65 9.97 4.01 -18.41
C SER A 65 8.54 3.93 -18.93
N VAL A 66 7.82 5.05 -18.81
CA VAL A 66 6.41 5.17 -19.23
C VAL A 66 6.27 6.21 -20.33
N GLY A 67 5.33 5.96 -21.24
CA GLY A 67 5.05 6.83 -22.40
C GLY A 67 5.87 6.52 -23.66
N ASP A 68 6.70 5.48 -23.62
CA ASP A 68 7.44 4.99 -24.79
C ASP A 68 6.57 4.08 -25.68
N ASN A 69 7.08 3.71 -26.87
CA ASN A 69 6.40 2.79 -27.78
C ASN A 69 6.09 1.44 -27.08
N GLY A 70 4.79 1.15 -26.93
CA GLY A 70 4.29 -0.08 -26.30
C GLY A 70 3.93 0.05 -24.82
N SER A 71 4.22 1.20 -24.19
CA SER A 71 3.73 1.55 -22.85
C SER A 71 2.21 1.54 -22.82
N ARG A 72 1.62 1.00 -21.75
CA ARG A 72 0.18 1.16 -21.48
C ARG A 72 -0.13 2.50 -20.82
N VAL A 73 0.89 3.16 -20.30
CA VAL A 73 0.78 4.40 -19.55
C VAL A 73 0.99 5.57 -20.50
N ASP A 74 -0.04 6.40 -20.64
CA ASP A 74 0.07 7.66 -21.37
C ASP A 74 0.73 8.73 -20.50
N ARG A 75 1.74 9.39 -21.07
CA ARG A 75 2.43 10.54 -20.48
C ARG A 75 1.94 11.82 -21.13
N PHE A 76 1.44 12.74 -20.33
CA PHE A 76 1.03 14.08 -20.75
C PHE A 76 2.05 15.14 -20.30
N PRO A 77 2.14 16.28 -21.01
CA PRO A 77 3.04 17.37 -20.64
C PRO A 77 2.79 17.96 -19.24
N THR A 78 1.57 17.80 -18.72
CA THR A 78 1.15 18.30 -17.41
C THR A 78 1.37 17.32 -16.27
N ASP A 79 1.83 16.10 -16.55
CA ASP A 79 2.05 15.09 -15.52
C ASP A 79 3.28 15.42 -14.67
N PHE A 80 3.13 15.36 -13.36
CA PHE A 80 4.24 15.39 -12.42
C PHE A 80 4.75 13.95 -12.16
N PRO A 81 5.96 13.79 -11.58
CA PRO A 81 6.50 12.46 -11.29
C PRO A 81 5.57 11.56 -10.44
N GLU A 82 4.82 12.15 -9.50
CA GLU A 82 3.83 11.40 -8.70
C GLU A 82 2.67 10.91 -9.56
N ASP A 83 2.19 11.69 -10.53
CA ASP A 83 1.11 11.27 -11.43
C ASP A 83 1.56 10.09 -12.29
N LEU A 84 2.80 10.12 -12.78
CA LEU A 84 3.40 9.02 -13.54
C LEU A 84 3.56 7.77 -12.68
N LEU A 85 4.03 7.92 -11.44
CA LEU A 85 4.12 6.82 -10.47
C LEU A 85 2.74 6.22 -10.19
N GLN A 86 1.74 7.07 -9.91
CA GLN A 86 0.38 6.63 -9.67
C GLN A 86 -0.18 5.89 -10.89
N LYS A 87 -0.02 6.45 -12.10
CA LYS A 87 -0.48 5.79 -13.33
C LYS A 87 0.20 4.44 -13.54
N PHE A 88 1.52 4.38 -13.40
CA PHE A 88 2.28 3.13 -13.50
C PHE A 88 1.77 2.08 -12.51
N LEU A 89 1.55 2.46 -11.24
CA LEU A 89 1.02 1.53 -10.22
C LEU A 89 -0.38 0.98 -10.56
N HIS A 90 -1.20 1.71 -11.29
CA HIS A 90 -2.58 1.29 -11.60
C HIS A 90 -2.72 0.55 -12.93
N ILE A 91 -1.98 0.95 -13.96
CA ILE A 91 -2.19 0.47 -15.33
C ILE A 91 -0.91 0.03 -16.05
N GLY A 92 0.26 0.23 -15.43
CA GLY A 92 1.53 -0.22 -15.99
C GLY A 92 1.71 -1.73 -15.91
N ASP A 93 2.59 -2.25 -16.76
CA ASP A 93 2.97 -3.66 -16.75
C ASP A 93 4.46 -3.87 -17.06
N ASP A 94 4.86 -5.10 -17.38
CA ASP A 94 6.25 -5.47 -17.65
C ASP A 94 6.86 -4.74 -18.85
N ARG A 95 6.04 -4.19 -19.76
CA ARG A 95 6.52 -3.36 -20.87
C ARG A 95 7.10 -2.03 -20.40
N ASP A 96 6.62 -1.51 -19.28
CA ASP A 96 7.10 -0.26 -18.68
C ASP A 96 8.34 -0.46 -17.80
N ILE A 97 8.74 -1.71 -17.51
CA ILE A 97 9.97 -2.02 -16.79
C ILE A 97 11.13 -2.09 -17.78
N ALA A 98 12.03 -1.11 -17.75
CA ALA A 98 13.21 -1.04 -18.60
C ALA A 98 14.38 -1.87 -18.06
N ALA A 99 14.53 -1.95 -16.74
CA ALA A 99 15.55 -2.76 -16.09
C ALA A 99 15.16 -3.19 -14.68
N VAL A 100 15.70 -4.33 -14.25
CA VAL A 100 15.61 -4.83 -12.88
C VAL A 100 17.01 -5.00 -12.33
N TRP A 101 17.23 -4.48 -11.12
CA TRP A 101 18.47 -4.60 -10.38
C TRP A 101 18.21 -5.36 -9.08
N VAL A 102 19.09 -6.32 -8.77
CA VAL A 102 19.07 -7.09 -7.54
C VAL A 102 20.48 -7.06 -6.96
N GLN A 103 20.62 -6.55 -5.74
CA GLN A 103 21.89 -6.40 -5.04
C GLN A 103 22.96 -5.68 -5.87
N GLY A 104 22.56 -4.64 -6.60
CA GLY A 104 23.46 -3.87 -7.47
C GLY A 104 23.82 -4.53 -8.80
N ARG A 105 23.24 -5.69 -9.13
CA ARG A 105 23.44 -6.38 -10.41
C ARG A 105 22.19 -6.23 -11.27
N LYS A 106 22.36 -5.76 -12.51
CA LYS A 106 21.28 -5.74 -13.51
C LYS A 106 20.97 -7.19 -13.91
N VAL A 107 19.75 -7.66 -13.61
CA VAL A 107 19.29 -9.02 -13.90
C VAL A 107 18.31 -9.08 -15.07
N VAL A 108 17.64 -7.97 -15.36
CA VAL A 108 16.78 -7.80 -16.54
C VAL A 108 17.09 -6.44 -17.16
N GLY A 109 17.11 -6.38 -18.49
CA GLY A 109 17.30 -5.16 -19.25
C GLY A 109 16.73 -5.28 -20.64
N LYS A 110 16.02 -4.24 -21.08
CA LYS A 110 15.71 -3.98 -22.49
C LYS A 110 16.85 -3.20 -23.14
#